data_AF-A0A6G0XW03-F1
#
_entry.id   AF-A0A6G0XW03-F1
#
_cell.length_a   1.000
_cell.length_b   1.000
_cell.length_c   1.000
_cell.angle_alpha   90.00
_cell.angle_beta   90.00
_cell.angle_gamma   90.00
#
_symmetry.space_group_name_H-M   'P 1'
#
loop_
_entity.id
_entity.type
_entity.pdbx_description
1 polymer ?
#
loop_
_entity_poly.entity_id
_entity_poly.type
_entity_poly.pdbx_seq_one_letter_code
_entity_poly.pdbx_strand_id
1 'polypeptide(L)'
;MEKSRRKKPGNVKVVENYLRQDVHCALLNCRLCREKPAPVVQLDPAKTIVVPDATALVAYVDLFSEDAFQANQVLLLQSVLDRALDIAATREANQLESWLSLEDDHGLLKNFAYFANKNASETYLPPQVYSSNGSVNVESAVQRDRRLVANAVTWFIDHATDRARFIVLSDDEWLAASIPPHPRVDVLCCEAFISQHCGGDADLHALREECATAFALRQASTTAQGFTKHEEDLEQCHKGLFEVSAHHPLEAFVSRSGGEPRIFIYGRDAMNRAIHGDTVAVKLLPEDEWLVPDSAMSLVHHREFQPAESSELSIDLLISYVLAALLG
;
A
#
# COMPACT_ATOMS: atom_id res chain seq x y z
N MET A 1 -5.81 9.75 22.15
CA MET A 1 -4.40 9.45 21.80
C MET A 1 -4.38 8.29 20.85
N GLU A 2 -4.36 8.60 19.56
CA GLU A 2 -4.24 7.60 18.50
C GLU A 2 -2.84 6.98 18.62
N LYS A 3 -2.79 5.68 18.87
CA LYS A 3 -1.55 4.94 19.09
C LYS A 3 -0.83 4.82 17.75
N SER A 4 -0.08 5.86 17.37
CA SER A 4 0.82 5.82 16.22
C SER A 4 1.86 4.73 16.47
N ARG A 5 1.93 3.77 15.54
CA ARG A 5 2.91 2.69 15.49
C ARG A 5 4.31 3.17 15.90
N ARG A 6 4.86 2.54 16.94
CA ARG A 6 6.31 2.47 17.26
C ARG A 6 7.07 3.81 17.30
N LYS A 7 6.90 4.58 18.37
CA LYS A 7 8.03 5.41 18.87
C LYS A 7 8.74 4.62 19.96
N LYS A 8 10.05 4.37 19.80
CA LYS A 8 10.90 4.06 20.96
C LYS A 8 10.62 5.14 22.02
N PRO A 9 10.35 4.79 23.28
CA PRO A 9 10.14 5.79 24.32
C PRO A 9 11.41 6.65 24.38
N GLY A 10 11.32 7.93 23.98
CA GLY A 10 12.44 8.87 24.10
C GLY A 10 12.67 9.86 22.95
N ASN A 11 12.33 9.56 21.69
CA ASN A 11 12.69 10.47 20.59
C ASN A 11 11.53 11.35 20.14
N VAL A 12 11.56 12.61 20.57
CA VAL A 12 10.72 13.69 20.04
C VAL A 12 11.32 14.14 18.70
N LYS A 13 10.65 13.80 17.59
CA LYS A 13 11.02 14.33 16.26
C LYS A 13 10.44 15.75 16.14
N VAL A 14 11.30 16.75 16.16
CA VAL A 14 10.96 18.12 15.77
C VAL A 14 11.23 18.24 14.27
N VAL A 15 10.25 18.73 13.51
CA VAL A 15 10.37 18.95 12.06
C VAL A 15 10.02 20.40 11.80
N GLU A 16 10.95 21.15 11.20
CA GLU A 16 10.71 22.50 10.72
C GLU A 16 10.03 22.43 9.34
N ASN A 17 9.07 23.33 9.09
CA ASN A 17 8.43 23.45 7.77
C ASN A 17 8.46 24.91 7.32
N TYR A 18 9.25 25.20 6.29
CA TYR A 18 9.40 26.54 5.73
C TYR A 18 8.27 26.82 4.74
N LEU A 19 7.59 27.95 4.93
CA LEU A 19 6.54 28.43 4.03
C LEU A 19 7.13 29.41 3.01
N ARG A 20 6.77 29.20 1.75
CA ARG A 20 7.30 29.86 0.57
C ARG A 20 6.17 30.52 -0.22
N GLN A 21 6.44 31.71 -0.74
CA GLN A 21 5.52 32.45 -1.63
C GLN A 21 5.88 32.24 -3.11
N ASP A 22 7.08 31.74 -3.39
CA ASP A 22 7.65 31.54 -4.72
C ASP A 22 7.37 30.13 -5.30
N VAL A 23 6.37 29.41 -4.77
CA VAL A 23 5.95 28.12 -5.31
C VAL A 23 5.07 28.32 -6.55
N HIS A 24 5.51 27.79 -7.70
CA HIS A 24 4.78 27.84 -8.97
C HIS A 24 3.66 26.78 -8.99
N CYS A 25 2.50 27.09 -9.58
CA CYS A 25 1.32 26.23 -9.65
C CYS A 25 1.40 25.04 -10.64
N ALA A 26 2.57 24.81 -11.25
CA ALA A 26 2.79 23.89 -12.36
C ALA A 26 1.85 24.00 -13.60
N LEU A 27 1.04 25.06 -13.74
CA LEU A 27 0.21 25.27 -14.94
C LEU A 27 0.94 26.09 -16.00
N LEU A 28 0.81 25.69 -17.26
CA LEU A 28 1.34 26.41 -18.41
C LEU A 28 0.67 27.79 -18.54
N ASN A 29 1.46 28.82 -18.85
CA ASN A 29 0.98 30.19 -19.07
C ASN A 29 0.19 30.82 -17.91
N CYS A 30 0.39 30.36 -16.67
CA CYS A 30 -0.24 30.99 -15.50
C CYS A 30 0.23 32.45 -15.34
N ARG A 31 -0.72 33.39 -15.30
CA ARG A 31 -0.44 34.83 -15.19
C ARG A 31 0.07 35.22 -13.80
N LEU A 32 -0.34 34.50 -12.76
CA LEU A 32 0.01 34.75 -11.36
C LEU A 32 1.38 34.16 -10.96
N CYS A 33 1.90 33.22 -11.76
CA CYS A 33 3.18 32.55 -11.47
C CYS A 33 4.32 32.97 -12.41
N ARG A 34 4.16 34.00 -13.24
CA ARG A 34 5.17 34.43 -14.23
C ARG A 34 6.55 34.73 -13.64
N GLU A 35 6.58 35.26 -12.43
CA GLU A 35 7.82 35.62 -11.72
C GLU A 35 8.36 34.48 -10.85
N LYS A 36 7.60 33.38 -10.71
CA LYS A 36 7.99 32.22 -9.92
C LYS A 36 8.80 31.25 -10.79
N PRO A 37 9.80 30.54 -10.23
CA PRO A 37 10.56 29.55 -10.99
C PRO A 37 9.63 28.45 -11.50
N ALA A 38 9.51 28.33 -12.82
CA ALA A 38 8.67 27.32 -13.45
C ALA A 38 9.27 25.91 -13.25
N PRO A 39 8.46 24.90 -12.91
CA PRO A 39 8.91 23.51 -12.87
C PRO A 39 9.18 22.98 -14.28
N VAL A 40 9.95 21.90 -14.36
CA VAL A 40 10.28 21.23 -15.63
C VAL A 40 9.02 20.73 -16.35
N VAL A 41 8.11 20.10 -15.60
CA VAL A 41 6.82 19.62 -16.11
C VAL A 41 5.75 20.64 -15.79
N GLN A 42 5.04 21.10 -16.83
CA GLN A 42 3.89 22.00 -16.70
C GLN A 42 2.66 21.40 -17.38
N LEU A 43 1.49 21.60 -16.79
CA LEU A 43 0.22 21.10 -17.30
C LEU A 43 -0.49 22.15 -18.15
N ASP A 44 -1.07 21.73 -19.26
CA ASP A 44 -1.92 22.54 -20.12
C ASP A 44 -3.32 22.71 -19.48
N PRO A 45 -3.71 23.93 -19.05
CA PRO A 45 -5.03 24.19 -18.49
C PRO A 45 -6.16 24.08 -19.52
N ALA A 46 -5.89 23.93 -20.82
CA ALA A 46 -6.94 23.68 -21.82
C ALA A 46 -7.45 22.24 -21.81
N LYS A 47 -6.72 21.32 -21.17
CA LYS A 47 -7.08 19.91 -21.04
C LYS A 47 -7.44 19.59 -19.59
N THR A 48 -8.14 18.49 -19.37
CA THR A 48 -8.49 18.00 -18.03
C THR A 48 -7.22 17.66 -17.24
N ILE A 49 -7.20 18.02 -15.96
CA ILE A 49 -6.13 17.74 -15.01
C ILE A 49 -6.67 16.82 -13.91
N VAL A 50 -6.03 15.68 -13.72
CA VAL A 50 -6.41 14.70 -12.69
C VAL A 50 -5.58 14.94 -11.42
N VAL A 51 -6.26 15.01 -10.27
CA VAL A 51 -5.65 15.17 -8.95
C VAL A 51 -6.02 13.94 -8.11
N PRO A 52 -5.16 12.90 -8.04
CA PRO A 52 -5.48 11.73 -7.23
C PRO A 52 -5.33 12.03 -5.74
N ASP A 53 -6.11 11.34 -4.90
CA ASP A 53 -5.76 11.21 -3.48
C ASP A 53 -4.67 10.14 -3.29
N ALA A 54 -4.14 10.02 -2.07
CA ALA A 54 -3.05 9.08 -1.80
C ALA A 54 -3.46 7.61 -1.98
N THR A 55 -4.71 7.27 -1.67
CA THR A 55 -5.23 5.91 -1.73
C THR A 55 -5.40 5.48 -3.18
N ALA A 56 -6.08 6.29 -3.99
CA ALA A 56 -6.29 6.07 -5.41
C ALA A 56 -4.95 6.06 -6.17
N LEU A 57 -4.02 6.96 -5.81
CA LEU A 57 -2.68 6.99 -6.41
C LEU A 57 -1.95 5.65 -6.23
N VAL A 58 -1.98 5.07 -5.02
CA VAL A 58 -1.26 3.81 -4.70
C VAL A 58 -2.04 2.57 -5.15
N ALA A 59 -3.37 2.58 -4.99
CA ALA A 59 -4.20 1.45 -5.39
C ALA A 59 -4.14 1.22 -6.90
N TYR A 60 -4.11 2.31 -7.68
CA TYR A 60 -4.28 2.28 -9.13
C TYR A 60 -3.01 2.71 -9.89
N VAL A 61 -1.81 2.51 -9.31
CA VAL A 61 -0.53 2.86 -9.95
C VAL A 61 -0.43 2.28 -11.37
N ASP A 62 -0.86 1.03 -11.55
CA ASP A 62 -0.79 0.34 -12.84
C ASP A 62 -1.74 0.96 -13.87
N LEU A 63 -2.93 1.44 -13.48
CA LEU A 63 -3.82 2.19 -14.38
C LEU A 63 -3.21 3.53 -14.82
N PHE A 64 -2.45 4.20 -13.94
CA PHE A 64 -1.71 5.40 -14.31
C PHE A 64 -0.56 5.11 -15.29
N SER A 65 -0.16 3.86 -15.52
CA SER A 65 0.76 3.47 -16.58
C SER A 65 0.07 3.19 -17.92
N GLU A 66 -1.24 2.91 -17.93
CA GLU A 66 -2.00 2.56 -19.14
C GLU A 66 -2.45 3.79 -19.94
N ASP A 67 -2.07 3.90 -21.22
CA ASP A 67 -2.47 5.03 -22.09
C ASP A 67 -4.01 5.12 -22.26
N ALA A 68 -4.69 3.97 -22.22
CA ALA A 68 -6.14 3.89 -22.31
C ALA A 68 -6.85 4.56 -21.13
N PHE A 69 -6.19 4.73 -19.98
CA PHE A 69 -6.77 5.35 -18.78
C PHE A 69 -6.97 6.87 -18.92
N GLN A 70 -6.57 7.51 -20.02
CA GLN A 70 -6.82 8.94 -20.36
C GLN A 70 -6.42 10.00 -19.30
N ALA A 71 -5.80 9.62 -18.19
CA ALA A 71 -5.23 10.51 -17.18
C ALA A 71 -3.87 11.06 -17.63
N ASN A 72 -3.85 11.77 -18.76
CA ASN A 72 -2.62 12.22 -19.41
C ASN A 72 -1.94 13.41 -18.70
N GLN A 73 -2.68 14.11 -17.84
CA GLN A 73 -2.16 15.22 -17.03
C GLN A 73 -2.52 14.99 -15.58
N VAL A 74 -1.51 14.67 -14.77
CA VAL A 74 -1.68 14.35 -13.36
C VAL A 74 -0.97 15.40 -12.54
N LEU A 75 -1.70 16.02 -11.61
CA LEU A 75 -1.15 16.96 -10.65
C LEU A 75 -0.97 16.27 -9.30
N LEU A 76 0.28 15.97 -8.97
CA LEU A 76 0.71 15.37 -7.72
C LEU A 76 0.93 16.45 -6.67
N LEU A 77 0.06 16.47 -5.67
CA LEU A 77 0.25 17.31 -4.48
C LEU A 77 1.30 16.69 -3.57
N GLN A 78 2.17 17.49 -2.97
CA GLN A 78 3.16 17.03 -1.99
C GLN A 78 2.52 16.25 -0.83
N SER A 79 1.40 16.72 -0.28
CA SER A 79 0.70 15.99 0.78
C SER A 79 0.19 14.61 0.34
N VAL A 80 -0.19 14.48 -0.93
CA VAL A 80 -0.64 13.21 -1.52
C VAL A 80 0.55 12.28 -1.71
N LEU A 81 1.63 12.78 -2.30
CA LEU A 81 2.83 11.99 -2.56
C LEU A 81 3.49 11.49 -1.25
N ASP A 82 3.65 12.37 -0.26
CA ASP A 82 4.19 11.99 1.06
C ASP A 82 3.36 10.86 1.68
N ARG A 83 2.02 11.00 1.63
CA ARG A 83 1.10 10.01 2.19
C ARG A 83 1.04 8.72 1.38
N ALA A 84 1.17 8.82 0.06
CA ALA A 84 1.22 7.68 -0.85
C ALA A 84 2.48 6.85 -0.59
N LEU A 85 3.65 7.48 -0.44
CA LEU A 85 4.89 6.79 -0.11
C LEU A 85 4.85 6.12 1.28
N ASP A 86 4.11 6.69 2.24
CA ASP A 86 3.91 6.08 3.56
C ASP A 86 3.07 4.78 3.53
N ILE A 87 2.19 4.62 2.52
CA ILE A 87 1.27 3.46 2.41
C ILE A 87 1.67 2.50 1.28
N ALA A 88 2.48 2.94 0.33
CA ALA A 88 2.94 2.16 -0.80
C ALA A 88 3.83 0.98 -0.35
N ALA A 89 3.74 -0.14 -1.07
CA ALA A 89 4.79 -1.15 -0.98
C ALA A 89 5.97 -0.74 -1.88
N THR A 90 7.08 -1.47 -1.77
CA THR A 90 8.32 -1.13 -2.46
C THR A 90 8.16 -0.96 -3.97
N ARG A 91 7.32 -1.79 -4.60
CA ARG A 91 7.07 -1.73 -6.04
C ARG A 91 6.38 -0.41 -6.43
N GLU A 92 5.28 -0.08 -5.77
CA GLU A 92 4.53 1.15 -6.04
C GLU A 92 5.38 2.39 -5.74
N ALA A 93 6.15 2.38 -4.65
CA ALA A 93 7.05 3.49 -4.32
C ALA A 93 8.08 3.72 -5.43
N ASN A 94 8.72 2.66 -5.93
CA ASN A 94 9.69 2.76 -7.03
C ASN A 94 9.04 3.28 -8.33
N GLN A 95 7.80 2.87 -8.63
CA GLN A 95 7.07 3.37 -9.79
C GLN A 95 6.72 4.87 -9.64
N LEU A 96 6.22 5.29 -8.47
CA LEU A 96 5.94 6.70 -8.18
C LEU A 96 7.20 7.57 -8.28
N GLU A 97 8.33 7.06 -7.79
CA GLU A 97 9.62 7.74 -7.92
C GLU A 97 10.09 7.81 -9.39
N SER A 98 9.85 6.77 -10.19
CA SER A 98 10.18 6.77 -11.62
C SER A 98 9.42 7.86 -12.39
N TRP A 99 8.15 8.12 -12.07
CA TRP A 99 7.36 9.18 -12.72
C TRP A 99 7.88 10.59 -12.44
N LEU A 100 8.61 10.75 -11.33
CA LEU A 100 9.27 12.01 -10.97
C LEU A 100 10.71 12.08 -11.50
N SER A 101 11.25 10.96 -11.96
CA SER A 101 12.57 10.90 -12.60
C SER A 101 12.47 11.46 -14.02
N LEU A 102 13.33 12.44 -14.32
CA LEU A 102 13.39 13.10 -15.62
C LEU A 102 14.07 12.25 -16.71
N GLU A 103 14.51 11.04 -16.37
CA GLU A 103 15.33 10.16 -17.22
C GLU A 103 14.53 9.05 -17.92
N ASP A 104 13.23 8.91 -17.63
CA ASP A 104 12.41 7.81 -18.14
C ASP A 104 11.57 8.22 -19.37
N ASP A 105 11.68 7.45 -20.46
CA ASP A 105 11.00 7.72 -21.74
C ASP A 105 9.46 7.64 -21.61
N HIS A 106 8.93 6.99 -20.57
CA HIS A 106 7.50 6.99 -20.23
C HIS A 106 6.97 8.38 -19.81
N GLY A 107 7.85 9.34 -19.49
CA GLY A 107 7.49 10.75 -19.25
C GLY A 107 7.05 11.50 -20.51
N LEU A 108 7.10 10.88 -21.70
CA LEU A 108 6.73 11.53 -22.97
C LEU A 108 5.23 11.52 -23.28
N LEU A 109 4.44 10.65 -22.65
CA LEU A 109 2.99 10.53 -22.91
C LEU A 109 2.12 11.09 -21.78
N LYS A 110 2.58 10.96 -20.52
CA LYS A 110 1.87 11.44 -19.34
C LYS A 110 2.67 12.48 -18.59
N ASN A 111 2.02 13.61 -18.32
CA ASN A 111 2.61 14.73 -17.60
C ASN A 111 2.28 14.62 -16.12
N PHE A 112 3.23 14.13 -15.31
CA PHE A 112 3.15 14.16 -13.86
C PHE A 112 3.78 15.45 -13.33
N ALA A 113 2.94 16.44 -13.06
CA ALA A 113 3.38 17.70 -12.47
C ALA A 113 3.32 17.63 -10.95
N TYR A 114 4.31 18.24 -10.28
CA TYR A 114 4.40 18.27 -8.82
C TYR A 114 4.07 19.67 -8.27
N PHE A 115 3.29 19.72 -7.19
CA PHE A 115 2.97 20.96 -6.48
C PHE A 115 3.20 20.82 -4.97
N ALA A 116 4.11 21.66 -4.45
CA ALA A 116 4.54 21.66 -3.05
C ALA A 116 3.52 22.33 -2.10
N ASN A 117 2.31 21.78 -1.99
CA ASN A 117 1.20 22.38 -1.23
C ASN A 117 1.45 22.52 0.28
N LYS A 118 2.39 21.74 0.86
CA LYS A 118 2.79 21.89 2.27
C LYS A 118 3.83 22.98 2.48
N ASN A 119 4.51 23.43 1.42
CA ASN A 119 5.48 24.53 1.47
C ASN A 119 4.94 25.83 0.87
N ALA A 120 3.90 25.80 0.04
CA ALA A 120 3.26 27.02 -0.44
C ALA A 120 2.44 27.68 0.68
N SER A 121 2.75 28.94 1.00
CA SER A 121 2.10 29.68 2.10
C SER A 121 0.58 29.84 1.92
N GLU A 122 0.11 29.87 0.67
CA GLU A 122 -1.30 30.05 0.32
C GLU A 122 -2.12 28.77 0.52
N THR A 123 -1.50 27.58 0.40
CA THR A 123 -2.19 26.30 0.48
C THR A 123 -1.88 25.50 1.75
N TYR A 124 -0.87 25.91 2.52
CA TYR A 124 -0.49 25.25 3.74
C TYR A 124 -1.57 25.39 4.83
N LEU A 125 -1.89 24.28 5.48
CA LEU A 125 -2.73 24.26 6.67
C LEU A 125 -1.96 23.71 7.87
N PRO A 126 -2.00 24.36 9.06
CA PRO A 126 -1.47 23.81 10.31
C PRO A 126 -2.43 22.78 10.92
N PRO A 127 -1.96 21.89 11.82
CA PRO A 127 -2.83 20.87 12.41
C PRO A 127 -3.89 21.54 13.29
N GLN A 128 -5.15 21.12 13.19
CA GLN A 128 -6.17 21.66 14.08
C GLN A 128 -6.03 21.10 15.49
N VAL A 129 -6.12 21.99 16.47
CA VAL A 129 -6.18 21.66 17.89
C VAL A 129 -7.54 22.10 18.40
N TYR A 130 -8.29 21.17 18.99
CA TYR A 130 -9.64 21.44 19.48
C TYR A 130 -9.86 20.82 20.86
N SER A 131 -10.69 21.47 21.68
CA SER A 131 -11.08 20.94 22.98
C SER A 131 -12.38 20.15 22.83
N SER A 132 -12.38 18.89 23.27
CA SER A 132 -13.58 18.06 23.35
C SER A 132 -13.61 17.38 24.72
N ASN A 133 -14.72 17.50 25.43
CA ASN A 133 -14.93 16.93 26.77
C ASN A 133 -13.81 17.27 27.77
N GLY A 134 -13.32 18.53 27.74
CA GLY A 134 -12.25 18.99 28.63
C GLY A 134 -10.84 18.47 28.29
N SER A 135 -10.70 17.68 27.23
CA SER A 135 -9.41 17.19 26.73
C SER A 135 -8.99 17.94 25.46
N VAL A 136 -7.72 18.35 25.42
CA VAL A 136 -7.11 18.93 24.21
C VAL A 136 -6.82 17.77 23.24
N ASN A 137 -7.51 17.78 22.12
CA ASN A 137 -7.29 16.83 21.03
C ASN A 137 -6.61 17.55 19.87
N VAL A 138 -5.77 16.79 19.18
CA VAL A 138 -5.13 17.22 17.94
C VAL A 138 -5.73 16.37 16.83
N GLU A 139 -6.02 17.03 15.73
CA GLU A 139 -6.41 16.42 14.47
C GLU A 139 -5.49 15.26 14.08
N SER A 140 -6.08 14.16 13.59
CA SER A 140 -5.33 13.01 13.08
C SER A 140 -4.59 13.38 11.79
N ALA A 141 -3.49 12.67 11.50
CA ALA A 141 -2.74 12.88 10.25
C ALA A 141 -3.64 12.69 9.00
N VAL A 142 -4.52 11.69 9.02
CA VAL A 142 -5.45 11.41 7.92
C VAL A 142 -6.42 12.56 7.67
N GLN A 143 -7.01 13.12 8.74
CA GLN A 143 -7.90 14.29 8.63
C GLN A 143 -7.16 15.51 8.07
N ARG A 144 -5.94 15.75 8.55
CA ARG A 144 -5.08 16.82 8.07
C ARG A 144 -4.74 16.65 6.58
N ASP A 145 -4.40 15.44 6.14
CA ASP A 145 -4.05 15.16 4.74
C ASP A 145 -5.23 15.43 3.82
N ARG A 146 -6.44 14.98 4.19
CA ARG A 146 -7.68 15.28 3.44
C ARG A 146 -7.91 16.78 3.30
N ARG A 147 -7.74 17.55 4.38
CA ARG A 147 -7.88 19.02 4.35
C ARG A 147 -6.83 19.69 3.47
N LEU A 148 -5.59 19.21 3.48
CA LEU A 148 -4.53 19.75 2.62
C LEU A 148 -4.86 19.55 1.14
N VAL A 149 -5.45 18.41 0.77
CA VAL A 149 -5.94 18.16 -0.59
C VAL A 149 -7.11 19.08 -0.93
N ALA A 150 -8.15 19.11 -0.09
CA ALA A 150 -9.33 19.96 -0.32
C ALA A 150 -8.96 21.45 -0.45
N ASN A 151 -8.05 21.94 0.39
CA ASN A 151 -7.59 23.32 0.36
C ASN A 151 -6.75 23.62 -0.89
N ALA A 152 -5.87 22.69 -1.30
CA ALA A 152 -5.11 22.86 -2.53
C ALA A 152 -6.03 22.88 -3.77
N VAL A 153 -7.00 21.97 -3.86
CA VAL A 153 -7.98 21.94 -4.96
C VAL A 153 -8.80 23.23 -4.98
N THR A 154 -9.30 23.67 -3.83
CA THR A 154 -10.05 24.95 -3.71
C THR A 154 -9.20 26.14 -4.15
N TRP A 155 -7.93 26.18 -3.75
CA TRP A 155 -7.00 27.21 -4.20
C TRP A 155 -6.78 27.17 -5.72
N PHE A 156 -6.68 25.99 -6.33
CA PHE A 156 -6.58 25.85 -7.79
C PHE A 156 -7.82 26.34 -8.54
N ILE A 157 -9.02 26.22 -7.96
CA ILE A 157 -10.25 26.79 -8.53
C ILE A 157 -10.08 28.30 -8.69
N ASP A 158 -9.62 28.99 -7.66
CA ASP A 158 -9.47 30.44 -7.66
C ASP A 158 -8.24 30.91 -8.45
N HIS A 159 -7.16 30.12 -8.40
CA HIS A 159 -5.88 30.47 -9.01
C HIS A 159 -5.81 30.20 -10.52
N ALA A 160 -6.43 29.11 -10.98
CA ALA A 160 -6.32 28.69 -12.37
C ALA A 160 -7.26 29.49 -13.28
N THR A 161 -6.85 29.65 -14.54
CA THR A 161 -7.70 30.27 -15.57
C THR A 161 -9.03 29.53 -15.72
N ASP A 162 -10.06 30.25 -16.18
CA ASP A 162 -11.40 29.75 -16.50
C ASP A 162 -11.46 28.49 -17.39
N ARG A 163 -10.37 28.18 -18.12
CA ARG A 163 -10.25 26.97 -18.96
C ARG A 163 -9.90 25.69 -18.20
N ALA A 164 -9.24 25.78 -17.04
CA ALA A 164 -8.75 24.62 -16.31
C ALA A 164 -9.90 23.83 -15.68
N ARG A 165 -10.01 22.55 -16.04
CA ARG A 165 -10.92 21.59 -15.41
C ARG A 165 -10.11 20.57 -14.60
N PHE A 166 -10.51 20.37 -13.35
CA PHE A 166 -9.88 19.42 -12.44
C PHE A 166 -10.82 18.24 -12.17
N ILE A 167 -10.25 17.05 -12.11
CA ILE A 167 -10.95 15.85 -11.63
C ILE A 167 -10.16 15.34 -10.43
N VAL A 168 -10.79 15.34 -9.27
CA VAL A 168 -10.21 14.72 -8.08
C VAL A 168 -10.57 13.24 -8.08
N LEU A 169 -9.56 12.38 -8.16
CA LEU A 169 -9.75 10.93 -8.17
C LEU A 169 -9.69 10.43 -6.72
N SER A 170 -10.85 10.11 -6.14
CA SER A 170 -10.96 9.70 -4.74
C SER A 170 -12.25 8.93 -4.49
N ASP A 171 -12.15 7.89 -3.66
CA ASP A 171 -13.30 7.14 -3.13
C ASP A 171 -13.71 7.67 -1.72
N ASP A 172 -13.07 8.73 -1.23
CA ASP A 172 -13.28 9.29 0.10
C ASP A 172 -14.44 10.31 0.11
N GLU A 173 -15.58 9.89 0.65
CA GLU A 173 -16.78 10.74 0.76
C GLU A 173 -16.53 12.04 1.53
N TRP A 174 -15.65 12.03 2.55
CA TRP A 174 -15.36 13.23 3.32
C TRP A 174 -14.58 14.23 2.47
N LEU A 175 -13.61 13.76 1.69
CA LEU A 175 -12.85 14.62 0.78
C LEU A 175 -13.78 15.20 -0.29
N ALA A 176 -14.65 14.37 -0.88
CA ALA A 176 -15.63 14.79 -1.87
C ALA A 176 -16.58 15.88 -1.32
N ALA A 177 -17.10 15.70 -0.11
CA ALA A 177 -17.97 16.67 0.54
C ALA A 177 -17.26 17.96 0.98
N SER A 178 -15.94 17.91 1.18
CA SER A 178 -15.13 19.05 1.63
C SER A 178 -14.72 19.99 0.50
N ILE A 179 -14.76 19.51 -0.75
CA ILE A 179 -14.47 20.33 -1.93
C ILE A 179 -15.76 21.05 -2.34
N PRO A 180 -15.76 22.39 -2.45
CA PRO A 180 -16.96 23.12 -2.82
C PRO A 180 -17.40 22.77 -4.24
N PRO A 181 -18.72 22.58 -4.47
CA PRO A 181 -19.23 22.26 -5.80
C PRO A 181 -18.91 23.41 -6.76
N HIS A 182 -18.22 23.10 -7.84
CA HIS A 182 -17.79 24.08 -8.83
C HIS A 182 -17.85 23.47 -10.23
N PRO A 183 -18.32 24.19 -11.28
CA PRO A 183 -18.49 23.64 -12.63
C PRO A 183 -17.21 23.15 -13.32
N ARG A 184 -16.04 23.45 -12.73
CA ARG A 184 -14.71 23.07 -13.23
C ARG A 184 -14.05 21.98 -12.39
N VAL A 185 -14.71 21.47 -11.35
CA VAL A 185 -14.16 20.45 -10.45
C VAL A 185 -15.19 19.36 -10.23
N ASP A 186 -14.80 18.15 -10.61
CA ASP A 186 -15.55 16.94 -10.31
C ASP A 186 -14.74 16.07 -9.35
N VAL A 187 -15.39 15.43 -8.39
CA VAL A 187 -14.77 14.41 -7.54
C VAL A 187 -15.35 13.07 -7.95
N LEU A 188 -14.52 12.18 -8.48
CA LEU A 188 -14.95 10.91 -9.06
C LEU A 188 -14.20 9.75 -8.39
N CYS A 189 -14.93 8.66 -8.14
CA CYS A 189 -14.31 7.37 -7.89
C CYS A 189 -13.66 6.84 -9.18
N CYS A 190 -12.74 5.88 -9.06
CA CYS A 190 -12.02 5.34 -10.21
C CYS A 190 -12.96 4.70 -11.25
N GLU A 191 -14.01 4.04 -10.80
CA GLU A 191 -15.03 3.44 -11.68
C GLU A 191 -15.80 4.47 -12.51
N ALA A 192 -16.22 5.56 -11.87
CA ALA A 192 -16.90 6.65 -12.54
C ALA A 192 -15.97 7.36 -13.54
N PHE A 193 -14.69 7.50 -13.20
CA PHE A 193 -13.70 8.07 -14.09
C PHE A 193 -13.50 7.22 -15.36
N ILE A 194 -13.35 5.90 -15.24
CA ILE A 194 -13.24 4.99 -16.40
C ILE A 194 -14.49 5.08 -17.28
N SER A 195 -15.67 5.08 -16.67
CA SER A 195 -16.95 5.16 -17.38
C SER A 195 -17.13 6.48 -18.14
N GLN A 196 -16.73 7.61 -17.54
CA GLN A 196 -16.98 8.94 -18.11
C GLN A 196 -15.87 9.40 -19.07
N HIS A 197 -14.62 8.99 -18.84
CA HIS A 197 -13.46 9.53 -19.54
C HIS A 197 -12.70 8.51 -20.38
N CYS A 198 -12.82 7.22 -20.09
CA CYS A 198 -12.12 6.15 -20.80
C CYS A 198 -13.04 5.32 -21.69
N GLY A 199 -14.27 5.77 -21.93
CA GLY A 199 -15.26 5.06 -22.76
C GLY A 199 -15.84 3.79 -22.13
N GLY A 200 -15.61 3.55 -20.84
CA GLY A 200 -16.08 2.34 -20.15
C GLY A 200 -15.38 1.06 -20.59
N ASP A 201 -14.08 1.14 -20.90
CA ASP A 201 -13.28 0.00 -21.34
C ASP A 201 -13.31 -1.14 -20.31
N ALA A 202 -13.71 -2.33 -20.77
CA ALA A 202 -13.85 -3.52 -19.93
C ALA A 202 -12.51 -3.97 -19.34
N ASP A 203 -11.42 -3.80 -20.08
CA ASP A 203 -10.08 -4.22 -19.62
C ASP A 203 -9.60 -3.30 -18.49
N LEU A 204 -9.89 -1.99 -18.57
CA LEU A 204 -9.60 -1.06 -17.49
C LEU A 204 -10.44 -1.34 -16.24
N HIS A 205 -11.70 -1.75 -16.40
CA HIS A 205 -12.54 -2.15 -15.27
C HIS A 205 -12.03 -3.42 -14.57
N ALA A 206 -11.58 -4.41 -15.35
CA ALA A 206 -10.97 -5.62 -14.81
C ALA A 206 -9.67 -5.30 -14.04
N LEU A 207 -8.76 -4.53 -14.65
CA LEU A 207 -7.52 -4.10 -14.01
C LEU A 207 -7.79 -3.30 -12.73
N ARG A 208 -8.79 -2.40 -12.73
CA ARG A 208 -9.21 -1.67 -11.53
C ARG A 208 -9.60 -2.62 -10.39
N GLU A 209 -10.40 -3.65 -10.69
CA GLU A 209 -10.87 -4.60 -9.68
C GLU A 209 -9.71 -5.44 -9.10
N GLU A 210 -8.78 -5.88 -9.95
CA GLU A 210 -7.56 -6.58 -9.53
C GLU A 210 -6.69 -5.70 -8.62
N CYS A 211 -6.42 -4.46 -9.05
CA CYS A 211 -5.69 -3.45 -8.29
C CYS A 211 -6.33 -3.18 -6.92
N ALA A 212 -7.65 -2.96 -6.88
CA ALA A 212 -8.41 -2.71 -5.67
C ALA A 212 -8.35 -3.91 -4.71
N THR A 213 -8.50 -5.12 -5.23
CA THR A 213 -8.44 -6.36 -4.44
C THR A 213 -7.05 -6.57 -3.85
N ALA A 214 -6.00 -6.43 -4.67
CA ALA A 214 -4.62 -6.55 -4.21
C ALA A 214 -4.26 -5.51 -3.15
N PHE A 215 -4.74 -4.27 -3.31
CA PHE A 215 -4.53 -3.21 -2.33
C PHE A 215 -5.27 -3.47 -1.01
N ALA A 216 -6.54 -3.92 -1.07
CA ALA A 216 -7.33 -4.26 0.11
C ALA A 216 -6.73 -5.43 0.90
N LEU A 217 -6.29 -6.49 0.22
CA LEU A 217 -5.61 -7.64 0.83
C LEU A 217 -4.35 -7.19 1.57
N ARG A 218 -3.53 -6.32 0.97
CA ARG A 218 -2.32 -5.80 1.60
C ARG A 218 -2.61 -4.95 2.84
N GLN A 219 -3.65 -4.11 2.80
CA GLN A 219 -4.06 -3.34 3.97
C GLN A 219 -4.56 -4.24 5.11
N ALA A 220 -5.30 -5.30 4.79
CA ALA A 220 -5.73 -6.30 5.76
C ALA A 220 -4.52 -7.04 6.39
N SER A 221 -3.57 -7.50 5.57
CA SER A 221 -2.34 -8.15 6.06
C SER A 221 -1.47 -7.22 6.91
N THR A 222 -1.41 -5.93 6.58
CA THR A 222 -0.66 -4.93 7.36
C THR A 222 -1.31 -4.70 8.73
N THR A 223 -2.64 -4.77 8.80
CA THR A 223 -3.39 -4.70 10.06
C THR A 223 -3.22 -5.97 10.90
N ALA A 224 -3.07 -7.11 10.23
CA ALA A 224 -2.76 -8.40 10.83
C ALA A 224 -1.27 -8.59 11.20
N GLN A 225 -0.43 -7.54 11.15
CA GLN A 225 0.97 -7.58 11.63
C GLN A 225 1.03 -7.74 13.16
N GLY A 226 0.76 -8.95 13.61
CA GLY A 226 0.98 -9.47 14.93
C GLY A 226 0.98 -10.98 14.80
N PHE A 227 2.12 -11.61 15.04
CA PHE A 227 2.14 -13.05 15.22
C PHE A 227 1.32 -13.38 16.47
N THR A 228 0.67 -14.54 16.48
CA THR A 228 -0.01 -15.08 17.66
C THR A 228 0.96 -15.09 18.83
N LYS A 229 0.53 -14.54 19.98
CA LYS A 229 1.36 -14.55 21.19
C LYS A 229 1.73 -15.99 21.53
N HIS A 230 2.96 -16.19 22.01
CA HIS A 230 3.38 -17.51 22.47
C HIS A 230 2.53 -17.95 23.67
N GLU A 231 2.03 -19.18 23.62
CA GLU A 231 1.25 -19.76 24.72
C GLU A 231 2.20 -20.20 25.85
N GLU A 232 1.79 -19.98 27.10
CA GLU A 232 2.54 -20.40 28.29
C GLU A 232 2.23 -21.87 28.66
N ASP A 233 1.03 -22.35 28.32
CA ASP A 233 0.56 -23.70 28.63
C ASP A 233 0.90 -24.68 27.49
N LEU A 234 2.05 -25.35 27.61
CA LEU A 234 2.55 -26.29 26.59
C LEU A 234 2.14 -27.77 26.82
N GLU A 235 1.12 -28.02 27.65
CA GLU A 235 0.76 -29.38 28.08
C GLU A 235 0.23 -30.27 26.94
N GLN A 236 -0.39 -29.68 25.91
CA GLN A 236 -0.92 -30.38 24.73
C GLN A 236 -0.11 -30.09 23.45
N CYS A 237 1.19 -29.83 23.58
CA CYS A 237 2.06 -29.47 22.46
C CYS A 237 3.03 -30.60 22.10
N HIS A 238 3.32 -30.74 20.81
CA HIS A 238 4.42 -31.55 20.31
C HIS A 238 5.69 -30.71 20.25
N LYS A 239 6.78 -31.20 20.83
CA LYS A 239 8.07 -30.50 20.81
C LYS A 239 9.02 -31.16 19.81
N GLY A 240 9.76 -30.35 19.07
CA GLY A 240 10.73 -30.86 18.12
C GLY A 240 11.62 -29.79 17.51
N LEU A 241 12.53 -30.24 16.65
CA LEU A 241 13.44 -29.37 15.91
C LEU A 241 12.73 -28.79 14.68
N PHE A 242 12.71 -27.47 14.56
CA PHE A 242 12.12 -26.77 13.42
C PHE A 242 13.11 -26.67 12.25
N GLU A 243 12.76 -27.29 11.13
CA GLU A 243 13.57 -27.39 9.92
C GLU A 243 12.83 -26.75 8.74
N VAL A 244 13.22 -25.54 8.37
CA VAL A 244 12.74 -24.89 7.14
C VAL A 244 13.25 -25.64 5.92
N SER A 245 12.37 -25.86 4.92
CA SER A 245 12.71 -26.47 3.65
C SER A 245 13.75 -25.64 2.89
N ALA A 246 14.78 -26.31 2.35
CA ALA A 246 15.78 -25.66 1.49
C ALA A 246 15.19 -25.18 0.15
N HIS A 247 14.04 -25.73 -0.24
CA HIS A 247 13.42 -25.47 -1.55
C HIS A 247 12.23 -24.51 -1.48
N HIS A 248 11.63 -24.35 -0.29
CA HIS A 248 10.47 -23.48 -0.13
C HIS A 248 10.48 -22.75 1.23
N PRO A 249 10.68 -21.42 1.28
CA PRO A 249 10.87 -20.69 2.54
C PRO A 249 9.60 -20.57 3.38
N LEU A 250 8.42 -20.90 2.83
CA LEU A 250 7.16 -20.98 3.57
C LEU A 250 6.81 -22.42 3.97
N GLU A 251 7.67 -23.40 3.68
CA GLU A 251 7.52 -24.76 4.16
C GLU A 251 8.54 -25.04 5.26
N ALA A 252 8.06 -25.61 6.36
CA ALA A 252 8.93 -26.11 7.40
C ALA A 252 8.38 -27.41 7.99
N PHE A 253 9.25 -28.14 8.67
CA PHE A 253 8.96 -29.41 9.28
C PHE A 253 9.43 -29.42 10.73
N VAL A 254 8.71 -30.10 11.61
CA VAL A 254 9.13 -30.33 12.99
C VAL A 254 9.45 -31.80 13.20
N SER A 255 10.73 -32.07 13.42
CA SER A 255 11.24 -33.41 13.71
C SER A 255 11.12 -33.71 15.21
N ARG A 256 10.34 -34.74 15.55
CA ARG A 256 10.08 -35.20 16.93
C ARG A 256 11.05 -36.30 17.33
N SER A 257 11.35 -36.41 18.62
CA SER A 257 12.15 -37.52 19.16
C SER A 257 11.35 -38.82 19.14
N GLY A 258 11.98 -39.92 18.70
CA GLY A 258 11.36 -41.26 18.74
C GLY A 258 10.90 -41.82 17.39
N GLY A 259 11.26 -41.20 16.26
CA GLY A 259 10.95 -41.74 14.92
C GLY A 259 9.52 -41.50 14.44
N GLU A 260 8.79 -40.62 15.13
CA GLU A 260 7.45 -40.18 14.73
C GLU A 260 7.49 -39.35 13.43
N PRO A 261 6.40 -39.34 12.65
CA PRO A 261 6.31 -38.55 11.43
C PRO A 261 6.51 -37.06 11.70
N ARG A 262 7.14 -36.38 10.74
CA ARG A 262 7.42 -34.94 10.83
C ARG A 262 6.13 -34.16 10.68
N ILE A 263 5.97 -33.13 11.51
CA ILE A 263 4.83 -32.23 11.43
C ILE A 263 5.14 -31.14 10.41
N PHE A 264 4.26 -30.92 9.44
CA PHE A 264 4.35 -29.89 8.44
C PHE A 264 3.83 -28.55 8.95
N ILE A 265 4.50 -27.46 8.57
CA ILE A 265 4.11 -26.10 8.90
C ILE A 265 4.19 -25.28 7.60
N TYR A 266 3.09 -24.64 7.24
CA TYR A 266 3.00 -23.83 6.04
C TYR A 266 2.64 -22.38 6.36
N GLY A 267 3.42 -21.45 5.82
CA GLY A 267 3.17 -20.02 5.91
C GLY A 267 3.80 -19.33 7.13
N ARG A 268 4.06 -18.02 6.98
CA ARG A 268 4.78 -17.23 7.99
C ARG A 268 4.05 -17.15 9.32
N ASP A 269 2.72 -17.07 9.28
CA ASP A 269 1.90 -16.97 10.47
C ASP A 269 1.97 -18.26 11.31
N ALA A 270 1.90 -19.42 10.65
CA ALA A 270 2.03 -20.72 11.31
C ALA A 270 3.44 -21.01 11.83
N MET A 271 4.48 -20.50 11.15
CA MET A 271 5.86 -20.56 11.65
C MET A 271 6.08 -19.72 12.90
N ASN A 272 5.23 -18.72 13.17
CA ASN A 272 5.27 -17.87 14.36
C ASN A 272 6.69 -17.40 14.73
N ARG A 273 7.43 -16.87 13.74
CA ARG A 273 8.81 -16.36 13.87
C ARG A 273 9.87 -17.39 14.25
N ALA A 274 9.59 -18.69 14.19
CA ALA A 274 10.61 -19.72 14.36
C ALA A 274 11.68 -19.63 13.26
N ILE A 275 12.92 -19.89 13.64
CA ILE A 275 14.10 -19.90 12.77
C ILE A 275 14.55 -21.36 12.61
N HIS A 276 15.08 -21.70 11.44
CA HIS A 276 15.65 -23.02 11.20
C HIS A 276 16.68 -23.39 12.29
N GLY A 277 16.47 -24.54 12.93
CA GLY A 277 17.26 -25.02 14.06
C GLY A 277 16.66 -24.73 15.44
N ASP A 278 15.59 -23.94 15.53
CA ASP A 278 14.91 -23.68 16.80
C ASP A 278 14.25 -24.96 17.33
N THR A 279 14.24 -25.11 18.65
CA THR A 279 13.34 -26.09 19.30
C THR A 279 11.99 -25.42 19.51
N VAL A 280 10.96 -25.96 18.86
CA VAL A 280 9.62 -25.38 18.87
C VAL A 280 8.62 -26.32 19.53
N ALA A 281 7.56 -25.74 20.10
CA ALA A 281 6.36 -26.43 20.52
C ALA A 281 5.24 -26.10 19.52
N VAL A 282 4.60 -27.13 19.00
CA VAL A 282 3.55 -27.02 17.98
C VAL A 282 2.27 -27.70 18.43
N LYS A 283 1.12 -27.21 17.95
CA LYS A 283 -0.20 -27.82 18.17
C LYS A 283 -0.85 -28.15 16.85
N LEU A 284 -1.35 -29.38 16.77
CA LEU A 284 -2.02 -29.89 15.59
C LEU A 284 -3.30 -29.12 15.32
N LEU A 285 -3.52 -28.82 14.05
CA LEU A 285 -4.81 -28.37 13.56
C LEU A 285 -5.79 -29.53 13.47
N PRO A 286 -7.10 -29.26 13.46
CA PRO A 286 -8.07 -30.29 13.16
C PRO A 286 -7.86 -30.82 11.73
N GLU A 287 -8.23 -32.09 11.51
CA GLU A 287 -7.85 -32.88 10.32
C GLU A 287 -8.36 -32.28 9.01
N ASP A 288 -9.45 -31.51 9.06
CA ASP A 288 -10.04 -30.81 7.93
C ASP A 288 -9.19 -29.65 7.39
N GLU A 289 -8.26 -29.16 8.20
CA GLU A 289 -7.34 -28.08 7.83
C GLU A 289 -5.96 -28.60 7.38
N TRP A 290 -5.76 -29.91 7.24
CA TRP A 290 -4.45 -30.47 6.86
C TRP A 290 -4.13 -30.26 5.36
N LEU A 291 -2.84 -30.03 5.07
CA LEU A 291 -2.29 -29.60 3.79
C LEU A 291 -1.12 -30.54 3.46
N VAL A 292 -0.91 -30.70 2.16
CA VAL A 292 0.20 -31.48 1.61
C VAL A 292 1.33 -30.52 1.23
N PRO A 293 2.60 -30.82 1.51
CA PRO A 293 3.72 -30.01 1.03
C PRO A 293 3.75 -29.91 -0.51
N ASP A 294 3.96 -28.73 -1.06
CA ASP A 294 4.15 -28.52 -2.51
C ASP A 294 5.45 -29.18 -2.99
N SER A 295 6.47 -29.23 -2.12
CA SER A 295 7.70 -29.99 -2.38
C SER A 295 7.46 -31.49 -2.60
N ALA A 296 6.39 -32.07 -2.07
CA ALA A 296 5.99 -33.45 -2.36
C ALA A 296 5.30 -33.58 -3.74
N MET A 297 4.68 -32.50 -4.25
CA MET A 297 4.07 -32.48 -5.58
C MET A 297 5.06 -32.13 -6.70
N SER A 298 6.16 -31.44 -6.38
CA SER A 298 7.19 -31.00 -7.35
C SER A 298 8.26 -32.05 -7.67
N LEU A 299 8.33 -33.16 -6.91
CA LEU A 299 9.27 -34.26 -7.17
C LEU A 299 8.84 -35.22 -8.30
N VAL A 300 7.81 -34.88 -9.07
CA VAL A 300 7.36 -35.64 -10.24
C VAL A 300 7.79 -34.93 -11.54
N HIS A 301 9.10 -34.76 -11.75
CA HIS A 301 9.62 -34.57 -13.11
C HIS A 301 10.80 -35.53 -13.40
N HIS A 302 10.51 -36.45 -14.32
CA HIS A 302 11.42 -37.32 -15.08
C HIS A 302 12.28 -38.34 -14.33
N ARG A 303 11.66 -39.47 -13.95
CA ARG A 303 12.28 -40.78 -14.17
C ARG A 303 11.25 -41.71 -14.82
N GLU A 304 11.66 -42.33 -15.92
CA GLU A 304 10.90 -43.35 -16.62
C GLU A 304 10.48 -44.46 -15.63
N PHE A 305 9.24 -44.93 -15.81
CA PHE A 305 8.63 -46.00 -15.04
C PHE A 305 9.53 -47.25 -15.04
N GLN A 306 10.08 -47.60 -13.87
CA GLN A 306 10.51 -48.97 -13.56
C GLN A 306 9.83 -49.39 -12.25
N PRO A 307 9.10 -50.52 -12.24
CA PRO A 307 8.42 -50.97 -11.05
C PRO A 307 9.43 -51.71 -10.16
N ALA A 308 9.77 -51.15 -9.01
CA ALA A 308 10.41 -51.89 -7.93
C ALA A 308 9.98 -51.37 -6.56
N GLU A 309 9.34 -52.27 -5.83
CA GLU A 309 9.22 -52.44 -4.38
C GLU A 309 8.91 -51.22 -3.51
N SER A 310 7.70 -51.30 -2.96
CA SER A 310 7.15 -50.56 -1.83
C SER A 310 8.12 -50.44 -0.66
N SER A 311 8.71 -49.25 -0.49
CA SER A 311 9.12 -48.74 0.82
C SER A 311 8.14 -47.64 1.22
N GLU A 312 7.26 -47.97 2.17
CA GLU A 312 6.33 -47.02 2.80
C GLU A 312 7.13 -45.88 3.45
N LEU A 313 7.18 -44.73 2.77
CA LEU A 313 7.47 -43.46 3.42
C LEU A 313 6.21 -43.06 4.18
N SER A 314 6.15 -43.49 5.44
CA SER A 314 5.17 -43.05 6.45
C SER A 314 5.39 -41.56 6.74
N ILE A 315 4.94 -40.71 5.82
CA ILE A 315 4.75 -39.28 6.06
C ILE A 315 3.28 -39.14 6.45
N ASP A 316 2.97 -39.29 7.74
CA ASP A 316 1.66 -38.86 8.21
C ASP A 316 1.63 -37.33 8.12
N LEU A 317 0.80 -36.86 7.18
CA LEU A 317 0.49 -35.46 6.95
C LEU A 317 -0.07 -34.87 8.23
N LEU A 318 0.62 -33.92 8.84
CA LEU A 318 0.14 -33.25 10.05
C LEU A 318 0.46 -31.77 9.91
N ILE A 319 -0.54 -30.89 9.72
CA ILE A 319 -0.30 -29.46 9.93
C ILE A 319 -0.33 -29.15 11.41
N SER A 320 0.62 -28.34 11.86
CA SER A 320 0.51 -27.64 13.14
C SER A 320 0.85 -26.16 13.03
N TYR A 321 0.39 -25.39 14.02
CA TYR A 321 0.88 -24.05 14.30
C TYR A 321 2.02 -24.12 15.33
N VAL A 322 3.07 -23.32 15.15
CA VAL A 322 4.09 -23.10 16.17
C VAL A 322 3.51 -22.22 17.27
N LEU A 323 3.31 -22.80 18.45
CA LEU A 323 2.81 -22.10 19.62
C LEU A 323 3.92 -21.37 20.36
N ALA A 324 5.13 -21.93 20.43
CA ALA A 324 6.26 -21.29 21.10
C ALA A 324 7.61 -21.74 20.53
N ALA A 325 8.54 -20.80 20.34
CA ALA A 325 9.95 -21.11 20.18
C ALA A 325 10.59 -21.17 21.58
N LEU A 326 11.00 -22.37 22.00
CA LEU A 326 11.72 -22.56 23.26
C LEU A 326 13.20 -22.35 22.96
N LEU A 327 13.67 -21.13 23.20
CA LEU A 327 15.09 -20.79 23.11
C LEU A 327 15.90 -21.71 24.03
N GLY A 328 16.88 -22.40 23.45
CA GLY A 328 17.99 -23.01 24.18
C GLY A 328 19.07 -21.98 24.51
#